data_AF-A0A0G4B491-F1
#
_entry.id   AF-A0A0G4B491-F1
#
_cell.length_a   1.000
_cell.length_b   1.000
_cell.length_c   1.000
_cell.angle_alpha   90.00
_cell.angle_beta   90.00
_cell.angle_gamma   90.00
#
_symmetry.space_group_name_H-M   'P 1'
#
loop_
_entity.id
_entity.type
_entity.pdbx_description
1 polymer ?
#
loop_
_entity_poly.entity_id
_entity_poly.type
_entity_poly.pdbx_seq_one_letter_code
_entity_poly.pdbx_strand_id
1 'polypeptide(L)'
;MNDNLNIISEDDKKTGRADDASKLDIKNLPDLLTVREVADLLRVSPLTIKRWGKRGKLPAIRINSRGDRRYKKEAVLWLLGVNPNGAEEE
;
A
#
# COMPACT_ATOMS: atom_id res chain seq x y z
N MET A 1 33.13 6.49 -3.63
CA MET A 1 32.06 5.50 -3.55
C MET A 1 31.15 5.90 -2.40
N ASN A 2 29.95 6.40 -2.67
CA ASN A 2 29.00 6.73 -1.60
C ASN A 2 28.10 5.52 -1.40
N ASP A 3 28.48 4.66 -0.47
CA ASP A 3 27.64 3.55 -0.01
C ASP A 3 26.52 4.12 0.86
N ASN A 4 25.48 4.64 0.21
CA ASN A 4 24.19 4.87 0.84
C ASN A 4 23.53 3.49 1.09
N LEU A 5 24.03 2.78 2.10
CA LEU A 5 23.28 1.70 2.73
C LEU A 5 22.09 2.36 3.43
N ASN A 6 20.94 2.32 2.79
CA ASN A 6 19.67 2.69 3.41
C ASN A 6 19.45 1.72 4.59
N ILE A 7 19.81 2.14 5.81
CA ILE A 7 19.63 1.35 7.02
C ILE A 7 18.13 1.34 7.31
N ILE A 8 17.43 0.36 6.73
CA ILE A 8 16.03 0.09 7.01
C ILE A 8 15.93 -0.23 8.51
N SER A 9 15.19 0.59 9.26
CA SER A 9 15.06 0.42 10.70
C SER A 9 14.35 -0.91 11.02
N GLU A 10 14.60 -1.50 12.19
CA GLU A 10 13.93 -2.76 12.56
C GLU A 10 12.40 -2.64 12.63
N ASP A 11 11.90 -1.43 12.84
CA ASP A 11 10.48 -1.15 12.84
C ASP A 11 9.88 -1.20 11.44
N ASP A 12 10.63 -0.79 10.40
CA ASP A 12 10.21 -0.87 9.00
C ASP A 12 10.09 -2.31 8.50
N LYS A 13 10.73 -3.27 9.17
CA LYS A 13 10.63 -4.72 8.84
C LYS A 13 9.32 -5.35 9.30
N LYS A 14 8.52 -4.68 10.13
CA LYS A 14 7.31 -5.23 10.75
C LYS A 14 6.07 -4.46 10.29
N THR A 15 5.20 -5.10 9.51
CA THR A 15 3.97 -4.49 8.94
C THR A 15 2.69 -5.07 9.55
N GLY A 16 1.57 -4.33 9.46
CA GLY A 16 0.25 -4.75 9.93
C GLY A 16 -0.16 -4.24 11.32
N ARG A 17 0.60 -3.31 11.90
CA ARG A 17 0.25 -2.67 13.18
C ARG A 17 -0.78 -1.56 12.99
N ALA A 18 -1.24 -0.98 14.09
CA ALA A 18 -2.22 0.11 14.04
C ALA A 18 -1.56 1.44 13.67
N ASP A 19 -0.29 1.61 14.03
CA ASP A 19 0.49 2.84 13.82
C ASP A 19 1.09 2.97 12.42
N ASP A 20 1.19 1.87 11.65
CA ASP A 20 1.73 1.87 10.29
C ASP A 20 0.98 2.86 9.36
N ALA A 21 -0.33 3.01 9.56
CA ALA A 21 -1.18 3.94 8.83
C ALA A 21 -0.70 5.40 8.92
N SER A 22 -0.29 5.80 10.13
CA SER A 22 0.17 7.15 10.45
C SER A 22 1.52 7.50 9.83
N LYS A 23 2.24 6.51 9.29
CA LYS A 23 3.56 6.68 8.67
C LYS A 23 3.52 6.74 7.14
N LEU A 24 2.32 6.60 6.53
CA LEU A 24 2.19 6.59 5.07
C LEU A 24 2.24 8.00 4.49
N ASP A 25 3.26 8.26 3.67
CA ASP A 25 3.31 9.40 2.76
C ASP A 25 2.92 8.94 1.34
N ILE A 26 1.96 9.63 0.73
CA ILE A 26 1.49 9.36 -0.65
C ILE A 26 2.65 9.43 -1.65
N LYS A 27 3.65 10.30 -1.42
CA LYS A 27 4.80 10.46 -2.31
C LYS A 27 5.81 9.31 -2.21
N ASN A 28 5.79 8.56 -1.11
CA ASN A 28 6.76 7.50 -0.83
C ASN A 28 6.07 6.23 -0.33
N LEU A 29 5.11 5.72 -1.12
CA LEU A 29 4.40 4.48 -0.80
C LEU A 29 5.22 3.25 -1.21
N PRO A 30 5.17 2.17 -0.41
CA PRO A 30 5.74 0.88 -0.80
C PRO A 30 4.98 0.28 -1.98
N ASP A 31 5.66 -0.56 -2.78
CA ASP A 31 5.06 -1.18 -3.98
C ASP A 31 3.81 -2.02 -3.67
N LEU A 32 3.80 -2.67 -2.51
CA LEU A 32 2.73 -3.52 -2.03
C LEU A 32 2.24 -3.06 -0.67
N LEU A 33 0.95 -2.74 -0.59
CA LEU A 33 0.30 -2.31 0.63
C LEU A 33 -0.54 -3.44 1.24
N THR A 34 -0.57 -3.49 2.56
CA THR A 34 -1.44 -4.34 3.36
C THR A 34 -2.90 -3.87 3.27
N VAL A 35 -3.83 -4.70 3.74
CA VAL A 35 -5.26 -4.36 3.80
C VAL A 35 -5.51 -3.08 4.62
N ARG A 36 -4.78 -2.91 5.74
CA ARG A 36 -4.98 -1.78 6.65
C ARG A 36 -4.50 -0.48 6.02
N GLU A 37 -3.28 -0.46 5.50
CA GLU A 37 -2.72 0.73 4.84
C GLU A 37 -3.61 1.24 3.71
N VAL A 38 -4.13 0.34 2.86
CA VAL A 38 -5.09 0.71 1.80
C VAL A 38 -6.40 1.27 2.38
N ALA A 39 -6.89 0.67 3.46
CA ALA A 39 -8.12 1.09 4.10
C ALA A 39 -7.99 2.50 4.67
N ASP A 40 -6.83 2.81 5.27
CA ASP A 40 -6.54 4.11 5.85
C ASP A 40 -6.36 5.18 4.76
N LEU A 41 -5.61 4.90 3.69
CA LEU A 41 -5.46 5.80 2.54
C LEU A 41 -6.80 6.15 1.89
N LEU A 42 -7.68 5.16 1.71
CA LEU A 42 -9.00 5.35 1.11
C LEU A 42 -10.09 5.75 2.11
N ARG A 43 -9.76 5.88 3.40
CA ARG A 43 -10.68 6.21 4.50
C ARG A 43 -11.92 5.30 4.55
N VAL A 44 -11.71 4.00 4.41
CA VAL A 44 -12.76 2.96 4.50
C VAL A 44 -12.37 1.89 5.49
N SER A 45 -13.31 1.00 5.86
CA SER A 45 -12.96 -0.14 6.73
C SER A 45 -12.06 -1.17 6.01
N PRO A 46 -11.16 -1.86 6.73
CA PRO A 46 -10.41 -3.02 6.20
C PRO A 46 -11.32 -4.12 5.62
N LEU A 47 -12.53 -4.28 6.16
CA LEU A 47 -13.52 -5.23 5.63
C LEU A 47 -14.00 -4.82 4.23
N THR A 48 -14.18 -3.52 3.99
CA THR A 48 -14.52 -2.98 2.67
C THR A 48 -13.45 -3.34 1.64
N ILE A 49 -12.18 -3.14 1.97
CA ILE A 49 -11.04 -3.50 1.10
C ILE A 49 -11.01 -5.01 0.81
N LYS A 50 -11.25 -5.87 1.83
CA LYS A 50 -11.37 -7.32 1.63
C LYS A 50 -12.55 -7.69 0.71
N ARG A 51 -13.68 -6.99 0.82
CA ARG A 51 -14.86 -7.19 -0.04
C ARG A 51 -14.58 -6.77 -1.48
N TRP A 52 -13.90 -5.65 -1.69
CA TRP A 52 -13.50 -5.20 -3.03
C TRP A 52 -12.56 -6.19 -3.71
N GLY A 53 -11.61 -6.76 -2.97
CA GLY A 53 -10.77 -7.84 -3.50
C GLY A 53 -11.55 -9.09 -3.91
N LYS A 54 -12.59 -9.47 -3.16
CA LYS A 54 -13.46 -10.60 -3.54
C LYS A 54 -14.34 -10.28 -4.76
N ARG A 55 -14.72 -9.01 -4.94
CA ARG A 55 -15.56 -8.54 -6.05
C ARG A 55 -14.77 -8.13 -7.29
N GLY A 56 -13.44 -8.17 -7.26
CA GLY A 56 -12.58 -7.77 -8.38
C GLY A 56 -12.38 -6.26 -8.56
N LYS A 57 -13.04 -5.39 -7.76
CA LYS A 57 -12.89 -3.93 -7.85
C LYS A 57 -11.46 -3.46 -7.53
N LEU A 58 -10.82 -4.13 -6.58
CA LEU A 58 -9.43 -3.90 -6.22
C LEU A 58 -8.78 -5.26 -6.00
N PRO A 59 -8.25 -5.92 -7.05
CA PRO A 59 -7.72 -7.27 -6.96
C PRO A 59 -6.56 -7.37 -5.97
N ALA A 60 -6.59 -8.37 -5.10
CA ALA A 60 -5.56 -8.61 -4.10
C ALA A 60 -4.60 -9.71 -4.55
N ILE A 61 -3.30 -9.50 -4.33
CA ILE A 61 -2.29 -10.55 -4.43
C ILE A 61 -2.29 -11.32 -3.12
N ARG A 62 -2.41 -12.65 -3.21
CA ARG A 62 -2.22 -13.53 -2.05
C ARG A 62 -0.76 -13.95 -2.01
N ILE A 63 -0.08 -13.60 -0.92
CA ILE A 63 1.37 -13.79 -0.81
C ILE A 63 1.75 -15.11 -0.11
N ASN A 64 0.82 -15.73 0.60
CA ASN A 64 1.06 -16.97 1.35
C ASN A 64 -0.20 -17.83 1.48
N SER A 65 -0.02 -19.04 2.00
CA SER A 65 -1.09 -20.03 2.21
C SER A 65 -2.13 -19.59 3.25
N ARG A 66 -1.75 -18.74 4.22
CA ARG A 66 -2.69 -18.14 5.20
C ARG A 66 -3.73 -17.24 4.54
N GLY A 67 -3.44 -16.74 3.33
CA GLY A 67 -4.33 -15.86 2.58
C GLY A 67 -4.13 -14.39 2.90
N ASP A 68 -2.93 -14.01 3.34
CA ASP A 68 -2.57 -12.60 3.50
C ASP A 68 -2.65 -11.89 2.16
N ARG A 69 -3.20 -10.68 2.20
CA ARG A 69 -3.51 -9.88 1.01
C ARG A 69 -2.57 -8.68 0.91
N ARG A 70 -2.11 -8.43 -0.31
CA ARG A 70 -1.37 -7.23 -0.69
C ARG A 70 -2.00 -6.59 -1.92
N TYR A 71 -1.86 -5.27 -2.01
CA TYR A 71 -2.42 -4.45 -3.08
C TYR A 71 -1.32 -3.61 -3.69
N LYS A 72 -1.29 -3.54 -5.03
CA LYS A 72 -0.29 -2.72 -5.73
C LYS A 72 -0.52 -1.24 -5.49
N LYS A 73 0.55 -0.48 -5.24
CA LYS A 73 0.49 0.98 -5.06
C LYS A 73 -0.24 1.67 -6.22
N GLU A 74 0.03 1.26 -7.45
CA GLU A 74 -0.55 1.84 -8.67
C GLU A 74 -2.08 1.77 -8.67
N ALA A 75 -2.65 0.62 -8.27
CA ALA A 75 -4.09 0.44 -8.23
C ALA A 75 -4.75 1.30 -7.14
N VAL A 76 -4.05 1.51 -6.02
CA VAL A 76 -4.52 2.35 -4.92
C VAL A 76 -4.44 3.83 -5.32
N LEU A 77 -3.33 4.26 -5.94
CA LEU A 77 -3.14 5.60 -6.46
C LEU A 77 -4.16 5.95 -7.55
N TRP A 78 -4.45 5.00 -8.45
CA TRP A 78 -5.50 5.15 -9.44
C TRP A 78 -6.88 5.40 -8.81
N LEU A 79 -7.21 4.68 -7.73
CA LEU A 79 -8.45 4.90 -6.98
C LEU A 79 -8.49 6.25 -6.25
N LEU A 80 -7.35 6.83 -5.92
CA LEU A 80 -7.21 8.18 -5.37
C LEU A 80 -7.26 9.26 -6.46
N GLY A 81 -7.31 8.88 -7.74
CA GLY A 81 -7.26 9.82 -8.87
C GLY A 81 -5.87 10.36 -9.16
N VAL A 82 -4.82 9.75 -8.60
CA VAL A 82 -3.43 10.11 -8.91
C VAL A 82 -3.03 9.38 -10.20
N ASN A 83 -2.93 10.13 -11.29
CA ASN A 83 -2.44 9.59 -12.56
C ASN A 83 -0.90 9.45 -12.50
N PRO A 84 -0.33 8.25 -12.72
CA PRO A 84 1.12 8.08 -12.75
C PRO A 84 1.79 8.83 -13.91
N ASN A 85 1.03 9.18 -14.96
CA ASN A 85 1.52 9.83 -16.17
C ASN A 85 1.43 11.36 -16.15
N GLY A 86 0.98 11.97 -15.05
CA GLY A 86 0.81 13.44 -14.95
C GLY A 86 1.97 14.17 -14.27
N ALA A 87 3.07 13.47 -13.97
CA ALA A 87 4.21 14.01 -13.21
C ALA A 87 5.41 14.43 -14.09
N GLU A 88 5.28 14.39 -15.42
CA GLU A 88 6.33 14.78 -16.38
C GLU A 88 5.94 15.99 -17.25
N GLU A 89 4.97 16.81 -16.82
CA GLU A 89 4.70 18.12 -17.42
C GLU A 89 5.10 19.24 -16.45
N GLU A 90 6.39 19.33 -16.11
CA GLU A 90 7.11 20.59 -15.80
C GLU A 90 8.58 20.49 -16.23
#